data_AF-A0A933Y3Z4-F1
#
_entry.id   AF-A0A933Y3Z4-F1
#
_cell.length_a   1.000
_cell.length_b   1.000
_cell.length_c   1.000
_cell.angle_alpha   90.00
_cell.angle_beta   90.00
_cell.angle_gamma   90.00
#
_symmetry.space_group_name_H-M   'P 1'
#
loop_
_entity.id
_entity.type
_entity.pdbx_description
1 polymer ?
#
loop_
_entity_poly.entity_id
_entity_poly.type
_entity_poly.pdbx_seq_one_letter_code
_entity_poly.pdbx_strand_id
1 'polypeptide(L)'
;MTSPKSLIINSPYEPPCQHWLQEGGVLSIKPERRPAGYEIFDIRNNTRRTEPLALVNDIRKRIDEWRAADYPGITSITRSLLEHWRDQTEGVRQYPFYFCQIEAIETLIWRVEAAAQYKQGIYIPGDGGPWERLCSKMATGSGKTTVMAMIITWQVLNALTYPKRNKDFARAIFIVAPGLTVKDRLRVLYPGETDNFYDVFGLCPSDSPPRQNSCRLS
;
A
#
# COMPACT_ATOMS: atom_id res chain seq x y z
N MET A 1 -20.54 29.10 15.56
CA MET A 1 -20.18 27.75 15.09
C MET A 1 -19.13 27.21 16.04
N THR A 2 -19.41 26.11 16.73
CA THR A 2 -18.49 25.47 17.68
C THR A 2 -17.35 24.83 16.91
N SER A 3 -16.11 25.23 17.20
CA SER A 3 -14.92 24.60 16.62
C SER A 3 -14.92 23.10 16.91
N PRO A 4 -14.62 22.23 15.92
CA PRO A 4 -14.66 20.80 16.12
C PRO A 4 -13.66 20.36 17.21
N LYS A 5 -14.11 19.47 18.12
CA LYS A 5 -13.29 18.94 19.22
C LYS A 5 -12.09 18.11 18.74
N SER A 6 -12.14 17.58 17.52
CA SER A 6 -11.05 16.84 16.86
C SER A 6 -11.11 17.08 15.36
N LEU A 7 -9.94 17.21 14.73
CA LEU A 7 -9.82 17.24 13.28
C LEU A 7 -9.76 15.83 12.67
N ILE A 8 -9.58 14.79 13.50
CA ILE A 8 -9.57 13.38 13.09
C ILE A 8 -11.02 12.88 13.05
N ILE A 9 -11.48 12.52 11.86
CA ILE A 9 -12.87 12.13 11.58
C ILE A 9 -13.01 10.75 10.92
N ASN A 10 -11.91 9.99 10.74
CA ASN A 10 -11.93 8.63 10.20
C ASN A 10 -11.08 7.71 11.08
N SER A 11 -11.42 6.42 11.10
CA SER A 11 -10.55 5.36 11.62
C SER A 11 -9.33 5.19 10.71
N PRO A 12 -8.12 4.95 11.26
CA PRO A 12 -6.93 4.65 10.45
C PRO A 12 -6.96 3.22 9.86
N TYR A 13 -7.83 2.34 10.37
CA TYR A 13 -7.91 0.92 10.01
C TYR A 13 -9.00 0.62 8.97
N GLU A 14 -9.93 1.55 8.77
CA GLU A 14 -11.04 1.40 7.83
C GLU A 14 -10.86 2.32 6.61
N PRO A 15 -11.55 2.03 5.49
CA PRO A 15 -11.61 2.96 4.38
C PRO A 15 -12.13 4.34 4.84
N PRO A 16 -11.47 5.44 4.46
CA PRO A 16 -11.93 6.77 4.84
C PRO A 16 -13.26 7.09 4.17
N CYS A 17 -14.30 7.34 4.96
CA CYS A 17 -15.67 7.58 4.51
C CYS A 17 -16.07 9.05 4.56
N GLN A 18 -15.26 9.92 5.17
CA GLN A 18 -15.57 11.33 5.34
C GLN A 18 -14.33 12.20 5.13
N HIS A 19 -14.51 13.46 4.75
CA HIS A 19 -13.41 14.42 4.69
C HIS A 19 -13.85 15.85 4.98
N TRP A 20 -12.90 16.67 5.42
CA TRP A 20 -13.11 18.11 5.56
C TRP A 20 -13.04 18.80 4.21
N LEU A 21 -14.07 19.57 3.88
CA LEU A 21 -14.12 20.50 2.77
C LEU A 21 -14.02 21.93 3.31
N GLN A 22 -13.09 22.71 2.77
CA GLN A 22 -12.90 24.11 3.15
C GLN A 22 -13.36 25.02 2.02
N GLU A 23 -14.45 25.75 2.23
CA GLU A 23 -15.00 26.73 1.30
C GLU A 23 -15.15 28.07 2.01
N GLY A 24 -14.56 29.15 1.46
CA GLY A 24 -14.69 30.50 2.04
C GLY A 24 -14.19 30.62 3.49
N GLY A 25 -13.26 29.75 3.92
CA GLY A 25 -12.75 29.73 5.30
C GLY A 25 -13.60 28.91 6.29
N VAL A 26 -14.73 28.35 5.86
CA VAL A 26 -15.59 27.47 6.67
C VAL A 26 -15.24 26.01 6.39
N LEU A 27 -15.05 25.23 7.46
CA LEU A 27 -14.86 23.79 7.38
C LEU A 27 -16.21 23.08 7.49
N SER A 28 -16.51 22.24 6.49
CA SER A 28 -17.68 21.36 6.47
C SER A 28 -17.24 19.92 6.29
N ILE A 29 -17.98 18.97 6.87
CA ILE A 29 -17.72 17.54 6.67
C ILE A 29 -18.53 17.07 5.45
N LYS A 30 -17.87 16.43 4.50
CA LYS A 30 -18.50 15.71 3.40
C LYS A 30 -18.48 14.20 3.71
N PRO A 31 -19.64 13.50 3.64
CA PRO A 31 -19.74 12.07 3.97
C PRO A 31 -19.30 11.18 2.80
N GLU A 32 -18.14 11.47 2.24
CA GLU A 32 -17.54 10.65 1.19
C GLU A 32 -16.02 10.59 1.34
N ARG A 33 -15.41 9.56 0.74
CA ARG A 33 -13.97 9.48 0.58
C ARG A 33 -13.49 10.66 -0.25
N ARG A 34 -12.50 11.39 0.26
CA ARG A 34 -11.89 12.50 -0.48
C ARG A 34 -11.34 12.01 -1.84
N PRO A 35 -11.79 12.59 -2.97
CA PRO A 35 -11.20 12.31 -4.27
C PRO A 35 -9.70 12.63 -4.28
N ALA A 36 -8.90 11.78 -4.92
CA ALA A 36 -7.49 12.06 -5.13
C ALA A 36 -7.34 13.27 -6.05
N GLY A 37 -6.48 14.21 -5.67
CA GLY A 37 -6.20 15.43 -6.43
C GLY A 37 -5.07 16.24 -5.82
N TYR A 38 -4.55 17.20 -6.58
CA TYR A 38 -3.62 18.21 -6.09
C TYR A 38 -4.37 19.49 -5.79
N GLU A 39 -3.96 20.17 -4.72
CA GLU A 39 -4.39 21.53 -4.48
C GLU A 39 -3.34 22.47 -5.06
N ILE A 40 -3.76 23.31 -5.99
CA ILE A 40 -2.94 24.36 -6.58
C ILE A 40 -3.39 25.67 -5.94
N PHE A 41 -2.45 26.29 -5.22
CA PHE A 41 -2.61 27.64 -4.71
C PHE A 41 -2.07 28.62 -5.73
N ASP A 42 -2.95 29.44 -6.30
CA ASP A 42 -2.57 30.57 -7.13
C ASP A 42 -2.25 31.77 -6.23
N ILE A 43 -0.97 32.07 -6.10
CA ILE A 43 -0.45 33.15 -5.25
C ILE A 43 -0.92 34.53 -5.75
N ARG A 44 -1.15 34.70 -7.07
CA ARG A 44 -1.49 36.01 -7.65
C ARG A 44 -2.94 36.40 -7.39
N ASN A 45 -3.85 35.44 -7.52
CA ASN A 45 -5.28 35.66 -7.32
C ASN A 45 -5.76 35.24 -5.92
N ASN A 46 -4.86 34.70 -5.09
CA ASN A 46 -5.17 34.11 -3.79
C ASN A 46 -6.31 33.08 -3.87
N THR A 47 -6.32 32.29 -4.95
CA THR A 47 -7.34 31.26 -5.19
C THR A 47 -6.75 29.87 -5.00
N ARG A 48 -7.59 28.93 -4.54
CA ARG A 48 -7.25 27.51 -4.40
C ARG A 48 -8.09 26.75 -5.40
N ARG A 49 -7.45 25.99 -6.28
CA ARG A 49 -8.13 25.04 -7.18
C ARG A 49 -7.67 23.62 -6.89
N THR A 50 -8.56 22.66 -7.10
CA THR A 50 -8.25 21.24 -6.97
C THR A 50 -8.20 20.61 -8.35
N GLU A 51 -7.05 20.07 -8.72
CA GLU A 51 -6.90 19.28 -9.95
C GLU A 51 -7.08 17.79 -9.61
N PRO A 52 -8.13 17.12 -10.12
CA PRO A 52 -8.40 15.74 -9.80
C PRO A 52 -7.39 14.79 -10.46
N LEU A 53 -7.00 13.76 -9.72
CA LEU A 53 -6.21 12.64 -10.23
C LEU A 53 -7.16 11.55 -10.73
N ALA A 54 -7.78 11.76 -11.90
CA ALA A 54 -8.80 10.87 -12.46
C ALA A 54 -8.36 9.40 -12.48
N LEU A 55 -7.18 9.12 -13.05
CA LEU A 55 -6.61 7.76 -13.12
C LEU A 55 -6.47 7.09 -11.74
N VAL A 56 -6.10 7.84 -10.70
CA VAL A 56 -5.98 7.29 -9.33
C VAL A 56 -7.36 6.96 -8.77
N ASN A 57 -8.36 7.80 -9.02
CA ASN A 57 -9.72 7.54 -8.59
C ASN A 57 -10.33 6.33 -9.33
N ASP A 58 -10.04 6.19 -10.62
CA ASP A 58 -10.45 5.02 -11.41
C ASP A 58 -9.78 3.74 -10.91
N ILE A 59 -8.48 3.78 -10.62
CA ILE A 59 -7.74 2.65 -10.02
C ILE A 59 -8.35 2.26 -8.68
N ARG A 60 -8.66 3.22 -7.79
CA ARG A 60 -9.32 2.93 -6.50
C ARG A 60 -10.64 2.19 -6.72
N LYS A 61 -11.49 2.67 -7.64
CA LYS A 61 -12.75 2.00 -7.98
C LYS A 61 -12.51 0.56 -8.46
N ARG A 62 -11.52 0.33 -9.33
CA ARG A 62 -11.18 -1.03 -9.81
C ARG A 62 -10.68 -1.94 -8.70
N ILE A 63 -9.90 -1.41 -7.77
CA ILE A 63 -9.44 -2.17 -6.61
C ILE A 63 -10.61 -2.52 -5.70
N ASP A 64 -11.54 -1.59 -5.47
CA ASP A 64 -12.73 -1.84 -4.66
C ASP A 64 -13.63 -2.92 -5.29
N GLU A 65 -13.84 -2.88 -6.61
CA GLU A 65 -14.56 -3.92 -7.36
C GLU A 65 -13.84 -5.28 -7.31
N TRP A 66 -12.52 -5.29 -7.48
CA TRP A 66 -11.70 -6.51 -7.42
C TRP A 66 -11.65 -7.11 -6.01
N ARG A 67 -11.62 -6.26 -4.97
CA ARG A 67 -11.72 -6.65 -3.56
C ARG A 67 -13.08 -7.26 -3.25
N ALA A 68 -14.17 -6.63 -3.73
CA ALA A 68 -15.53 -7.14 -3.55
C ALA A 68 -15.76 -8.49 -4.26
N ALA A 69 -15.02 -8.76 -5.33
CA ALA A 69 -15.02 -10.04 -6.03
C ALA A 69 -14.11 -11.11 -5.40
N ASP A 70 -13.56 -10.86 -4.21
CA ASP A 70 -12.65 -11.76 -3.48
C ASP A 70 -11.35 -12.08 -4.22
N TYR A 71 -10.72 -11.03 -4.77
CA TYR A 71 -9.37 -11.05 -5.34
C TYR A 71 -9.13 -12.13 -6.42
N PRO A 72 -9.94 -12.19 -7.49
CA PRO A 72 -9.75 -13.18 -8.54
C PRO A 72 -8.40 -13.00 -9.24
N GLY A 73 -7.73 -14.13 -9.50
CA GLY A 73 -6.46 -14.21 -10.24
C GLY A 73 -5.19 -14.21 -9.37
N ILE A 74 -5.29 -14.00 -8.06
CA ILE A 74 -4.11 -14.06 -7.16
C ILE A 74 -3.65 -15.50 -6.91
N THR A 75 -2.39 -15.68 -6.56
CA THR A 75 -1.87 -16.96 -6.06
C THR A 75 -2.44 -17.33 -4.69
N SER A 76 -2.31 -18.61 -4.30
CA SER A 76 -2.68 -19.06 -2.96
C SER A 76 -1.80 -18.42 -1.87
N ILE A 77 -0.54 -18.11 -2.17
CA ILE A 77 0.35 -17.38 -1.26
C ILE A 77 -0.16 -15.96 -1.03
N THR A 78 -0.47 -15.24 -2.10
CA THR A 78 -0.99 -13.88 -2.01
C THR A 78 -2.33 -13.84 -1.26
N ARG A 79 -3.20 -14.85 -1.48
CA ARG A 79 -4.46 -14.99 -0.74
C ARG A 79 -4.22 -15.13 0.76
N SER A 80 -3.37 -16.09 1.16
CA SER A 80 -3.03 -16.31 2.57
C SER A 80 -2.38 -15.09 3.22
N LEU A 81 -1.54 -14.35 2.49
CA LEU A 81 -0.96 -13.09 2.98
C LEU A 81 -2.02 -12.01 3.20
N LEU A 82 -2.92 -11.81 2.23
CA LEU A 82 -3.99 -10.80 2.36
C LEU A 82 -4.96 -11.12 3.49
N GLU A 83 -5.36 -12.40 3.64
CA GLU A 83 -6.17 -12.87 4.76
C GLU A 83 -5.47 -12.60 6.09
N HIS A 84 -4.21 -12.99 6.21
CA HIS A 84 -3.40 -12.77 7.41
C HIS A 84 -3.20 -11.28 7.75
N TRP A 85 -2.98 -10.43 6.75
CA TRP A 85 -2.79 -8.99 6.95
C TRP A 85 -4.08 -8.25 7.27
N ARG A 86 -5.23 -8.77 6.84
CA ARG A 86 -6.55 -8.22 7.14
C ARG A 86 -7.19 -8.79 8.39
N ASP A 87 -6.60 -9.81 8.99
CA ASP A 87 -7.07 -10.37 10.24
C ASP A 87 -6.96 -9.33 11.37
N GLN A 88 -8.14 -8.94 11.88
CA GLN A 88 -8.32 -7.99 12.98
C GLN A 88 -8.74 -8.68 14.27
N THR A 89 -8.74 -10.02 14.32
CA THR A 89 -9.03 -10.76 15.55
C THR A 89 -8.05 -10.35 16.64
N GLU A 90 -8.60 -10.00 17.81
CA GLU A 90 -7.80 -9.54 18.95
C GLU A 90 -6.74 -10.60 19.33
N GLY A 91 -5.50 -10.15 19.49
CA GLY A 91 -4.38 -11.02 19.86
C GLY A 91 -3.62 -11.66 18.69
N VAL A 92 -4.14 -11.60 17.45
CA VAL A 92 -3.41 -12.14 16.26
C VAL A 92 -2.18 -11.29 15.93
N ARG A 93 -2.26 -9.97 16.13
CA ARG A 93 -1.17 -9.03 15.83
C ARG A 93 -1.09 -7.93 16.89
N GLN A 94 0.12 -7.61 17.32
CA GLN A 94 0.36 -6.49 18.25
C GLN A 94 0.05 -5.13 17.61
N TYR A 95 0.35 -4.98 16.32
CA TYR A 95 0.21 -3.72 15.58
C TYR A 95 -0.64 -3.92 14.32
N PRO A 96 -1.96 -3.66 14.36
CA PRO A 96 -2.83 -3.74 13.18
C PRO A 96 -2.37 -2.80 12.06
N PHE A 97 -2.55 -3.23 10.80
CA PHE A 97 -2.17 -2.40 9.66
C PHE A 97 -3.19 -1.31 9.38
N TYR A 98 -2.68 -0.13 9.03
CA TYR A 98 -3.53 0.95 8.55
C TYR A 98 -4.12 0.61 7.19
N PHE A 99 -5.34 1.09 6.94
CA PHE A 99 -6.01 0.90 5.65
C PHE A 99 -5.13 1.38 4.49
N CYS A 100 -4.42 2.50 4.64
CA CYS A 100 -3.53 3.01 3.60
C CYS A 100 -2.34 2.09 3.29
N GLN A 101 -1.89 1.26 4.23
CA GLN A 101 -0.83 0.27 4.01
C GLN A 101 -1.37 -0.91 3.22
N ILE A 102 -2.55 -1.42 3.63
CA ILE A 102 -3.26 -2.49 2.94
C ILE A 102 -3.64 -2.08 1.52
N GLU A 103 -4.22 -0.89 1.34
CA GLU A 103 -4.59 -0.38 0.02
C GLU A 103 -3.36 -0.22 -0.89
N ALA A 104 -2.23 0.24 -0.33
CA ALA A 104 -0.99 0.38 -1.11
C ALA A 104 -0.48 -0.98 -1.62
N ILE A 105 -0.42 -2.01 -0.75
CA ILE A 105 0.03 -3.33 -1.19
C ILE A 105 -0.98 -3.99 -2.13
N GLU A 106 -2.29 -3.84 -1.90
CA GLU A 106 -3.34 -4.36 -2.78
C GLU A 106 -3.28 -3.75 -4.16
N THR A 107 -2.99 -2.45 -4.27
CA THR A 107 -2.83 -1.77 -5.55
C THR A 107 -1.69 -2.39 -6.36
N LEU A 108 -0.57 -2.71 -5.70
CA LEU A 108 0.61 -3.32 -6.34
C LEU A 108 0.33 -4.78 -6.73
N ILE A 109 -0.32 -5.55 -5.85
CA ILE A 109 -0.75 -6.91 -6.14
C ILE A 109 -1.73 -6.91 -7.32
N TRP A 110 -2.71 -6.02 -7.32
CA TRP A 110 -3.68 -5.87 -8.40
C TRP A 110 -2.99 -5.60 -9.75
N ARG A 111 -1.97 -4.72 -9.76
CA ARG A 111 -1.22 -4.41 -10.99
C ARG A 111 -0.56 -5.67 -11.57
N VAL A 112 0.09 -6.47 -10.72
CA VAL A 112 0.87 -7.66 -11.13
C VAL A 112 -0.02 -8.87 -11.39
N GLU A 113 -0.90 -9.22 -10.45
CA GLU A 113 -1.60 -10.51 -10.44
C GLU A 113 -3.04 -10.45 -10.95
N ALA A 114 -3.74 -9.32 -10.88
CA ALA A 114 -5.14 -9.30 -11.28
C ALA A 114 -5.31 -9.64 -12.77
N ALA A 115 -6.38 -10.38 -13.08
CA ALA A 115 -6.72 -10.75 -14.45
C ALA A 115 -6.94 -9.50 -15.32
N ALA A 116 -6.68 -9.62 -16.62
CA ALA A 116 -6.72 -8.48 -17.56
C ALA A 116 -8.06 -7.72 -17.55
N GLN A 117 -9.19 -8.41 -17.33
CA GLN A 117 -10.52 -7.79 -17.22
C GLN A 117 -10.60 -6.73 -16.11
N TYR A 118 -9.94 -6.95 -14.97
CA TYR A 118 -9.94 -5.97 -13.87
C TYR A 118 -9.06 -4.75 -14.16
N LYS A 119 -8.12 -4.87 -15.10
CA LYS A 119 -7.20 -3.81 -15.54
C LYS A 119 -7.65 -3.10 -16.81
N GLN A 120 -8.71 -3.59 -17.47
CA GLN A 120 -9.16 -3.09 -18.76
C GLN A 120 -9.48 -1.59 -18.71
N GLY A 121 -8.93 -0.80 -19.62
CA GLY A 121 -9.15 0.65 -19.66
C GLY A 121 -8.31 1.46 -18.67
N ILE A 122 -7.51 0.81 -17.82
CA ILE A 122 -6.51 1.50 -16.99
C ILE A 122 -5.15 1.46 -17.68
N TYR A 123 -4.76 2.60 -18.24
CA TYR A 123 -3.42 2.79 -18.80
C TYR A 123 -2.59 3.67 -17.86
N ILE A 124 -1.56 3.08 -17.25
CA ILE A 124 -0.58 3.82 -16.44
C ILE A 124 0.55 4.24 -17.38
N PRO A 125 0.78 5.55 -17.57
CA PRO A 125 1.85 6.01 -18.45
C PRO A 125 3.20 5.60 -17.87
N GLY A 126 4.03 4.98 -18.71
CA GLY A 126 5.44 4.76 -18.41
C GLY A 126 6.26 6.01 -18.68
N ASP A 127 7.55 5.97 -18.33
CA ASP A 127 8.50 7.04 -18.61
C ASP A 127 9.34 6.77 -19.88
N GLY A 128 8.90 5.83 -20.71
CA GLY A 128 9.60 5.42 -21.95
C GLY A 128 10.83 4.55 -21.72
N GLY A 129 11.16 4.22 -20.46
CA GLY A 129 12.26 3.32 -20.15
C GLY A 129 11.95 1.84 -20.44
N PRO A 130 12.98 0.98 -20.44
CA PRO A 130 12.80 -0.46 -20.72
C PRO A 130 12.18 -1.24 -19.56
N TRP A 131 11.99 -0.59 -18.39
CA TRP A 131 11.39 -1.19 -17.21
C TRP A 131 10.17 -0.41 -16.76
N GLU A 132 9.16 -1.14 -16.29
CA GLU A 132 8.01 -0.52 -15.62
C GLU A 132 8.46 0.14 -14.31
N ARG A 133 8.06 1.40 -14.11
CA ARG A 133 8.32 2.15 -12.89
C ARG A 133 7.00 2.50 -12.24
N LEU A 134 6.76 1.93 -11.06
CA LEU A 134 5.58 2.19 -10.26
C LEU A 134 5.96 3.02 -9.04
N CYS A 135 5.09 3.95 -8.66
CA CYS A 135 5.27 4.80 -7.49
C CYS A 135 4.04 4.74 -6.60
N SER A 136 4.24 4.40 -5.32
CA SER A 136 3.22 4.57 -4.29
C SER A 136 3.51 5.83 -3.47
N LYS A 137 2.65 6.84 -3.60
CA LYS A 137 2.77 8.09 -2.84
C LYS A 137 2.02 7.97 -1.51
N MET A 138 2.76 8.00 -0.41
CA MET A 138 2.21 7.87 0.94
C MET A 138 2.70 8.98 1.86
N ALA A 139 1.83 9.41 2.78
CA ALA A 139 2.15 10.45 3.76
C ALA A 139 3.33 10.06 4.68
N THR A 140 4.01 11.05 5.24
CA THR A 140 5.00 10.79 6.31
C THR A 140 4.29 10.28 7.55
N GLY A 141 4.86 9.26 8.20
CA GLY A 141 4.22 8.60 9.35
C GLY A 141 3.21 7.50 9.02
N SER A 142 2.82 7.31 7.75
CA SER A 142 1.85 6.27 7.37
C SER A 142 2.42 4.84 7.27
N GLY A 143 3.69 4.62 7.64
CA GLY A 143 4.34 3.31 7.60
C GLY A 143 4.79 2.85 6.20
N LYS A 144 5.43 3.72 5.42
CA LYS A 144 6.04 3.36 4.11
C LYS A 144 6.97 2.14 4.21
N THR A 145 7.82 2.09 5.24
CA THR A 145 8.77 0.99 5.46
C THR A 145 8.05 -0.33 5.74
N THR A 146 6.91 -0.30 6.43
CA THR A 146 6.06 -1.48 6.62
C THR A 146 5.54 -2.01 5.28
N VAL A 147 5.07 -1.12 4.40
CA VAL A 147 4.66 -1.52 3.04
C VAL A 147 5.84 -2.08 2.23
N MET A 148 7.05 -1.53 2.38
CA MET A 148 8.25 -2.11 1.76
C MET A 148 8.48 -3.55 2.23
N ALA A 149 8.37 -3.82 3.52
CA ALA A 149 8.50 -5.17 4.07
C ALA A 149 7.41 -6.10 3.52
N MET A 150 6.15 -5.64 3.44
CA MET A 150 5.05 -6.40 2.82
C MET A 150 5.31 -6.73 1.35
N ILE A 151 5.85 -5.79 0.57
CA ILE A 151 6.25 -6.01 -0.83
C ILE A 151 7.32 -7.10 -0.89
N ILE A 152 8.36 -7.03 -0.04
CA ILE A 152 9.44 -8.02 -0.02
C ILE A 152 8.88 -9.40 0.33
N THR A 153 8.06 -9.51 1.38
CA THR A 153 7.41 -10.76 1.78
C THR A 153 6.58 -11.34 0.63
N TRP A 154 5.72 -10.54 0.01
CA TRP A 154 4.89 -10.97 -1.11
C TRP A 154 5.71 -11.45 -2.30
N GLN A 155 6.72 -10.68 -2.71
CA GLN A 155 7.57 -10.98 -3.86
C GLN A 155 8.40 -12.25 -3.64
N VAL A 156 9.10 -12.34 -2.52
CA VAL A 156 10.01 -13.46 -2.23
C VAL A 156 9.23 -14.77 -2.03
N LEU A 157 8.14 -14.77 -1.24
CA LEU A 157 7.37 -15.99 -1.00
C LEU A 157 6.71 -16.52 -2.27
N ASN A 158 6.20 -15.64 -3.14
CA ASN A 158 5.65 -16.05 -4.43
C ASN A 158 6.76 -16.54 -5.38
N ALA A 159 7.91 -15.88 -5.43
CA ALA A 159 9.03 -16.31 -6.27
C ALA A 159 9.57 -17.70 -5.87
N LEU A 160 9.59 -18.00 -4.56
CA LEU A 160 10.00 -19.30 -4.03
C LEU A 160 8.97 -20.41 -4.29
N THR A 161 7.68 -20.08 -4.23
CA THR A 161 6.59 -21.05 -4.44
C THR A 161 6.32 -21.30 -5.92
N TYR A 162 6.42 -20.28 -6.77
CA TYR A 162 6.12 -20.32 -8.20
C TYR A 162 7.34 -19.93 -9.05
N PRO A 163 8.42 -20.73 -9.07
CA PRO A 163 9.68 -20.37 -9.74
C PRO A 163 9.55 -20.17 -11.26
N LYS A 164 8.48 -20.67 -11.89
CA LYS A 164 8.18 -20.47 -13.31
C LYS A 164 7.60 -19.07 -13.62
N ARG A 165 7.13 -18.33 -12.61
CA ARG A 165 6.60 -16.96 -12.73
C ARG A 165 7.66 -15.89 -12.43
N ASN A 166 8.88 -16.11 -12.91
CA ASN A 166 10.03 -15.22 -12.66
C ASN A 166 9.91 -13.81 -13.27
N LYS A 167 8.94 -13.59 -14.17
CA LYS A 167 8.62 -12.26 -14.71
C LYS A 167 7.72 -11.44 -13.77
N ASP A 168 6.97 -12.11 -12.90
CA ASP A 168 5.99 -11.49 -12.02
C ASP A 168 6.56 -11.25 -10.62
N PHE A 169 7.47 -12.13 -10.17
CA PHE A 169 7.99 -12.15 -8.80
C PHE A 169 9.51 -12.17 -8.71
N ALA A 170 10.05 -11.36 -7.80
CA ALA A 170 11.48 -11.23 -7.55
C ALA A 170 11.92 -11.96 -6.27
N ARG A 171 13.02 -12.71 -6.36
CA ARG A 171 13.70 -13.34 -5.20
C ARG A 171 14.78 -12.44 -4.57
N ALA A 172 15.28 -11.48 -5.33
CA ALA A 172 16.37 -10.60 -4.96
C ALA A 172 15.87 -9.16 -5.01
N ILE A 173 16.04 -8.43 -3.91
CA ILE A 173 15.53 -7.08 -3.75
C ILE A 173 16.71 -6.13 -3.58
N PHE A 174 16.74 -5.08 -4.39
CA PHE A 174 17.73 -4.02 -4.29
C PHE A 174 17.05 -2.74 -3.79
N ILE A 175 17.55 -2.21 -2.66
CA ILE A 175 17.00 -1.01 -2.02
C ILE A 175 18.03 0.10 -2.12
N VAL A 176 17.62 1.23 -2.72
CA VAL A 176 18.44 2.43 -2.81
C VAL A 176 17.96 3.44 -1.77
N ALA A 177 18.89 3.91 -0.94
CA ALA A 177 18.65 4.96 0.04
C ALA A 177 19.45 6.22 -0.33
N PRO A 178 18.92 7.44 -0.08
CA PRO A 178 19.59 8.69 -0.46
C PRO A 178 20.83 9.02 0.39
N GLY A 179 21.10 8.27 1.47
CA GLY A 179 22.25 8.48 2.34
C GLY A 179 22.34 7.44 3.44
N LEU A 180 23.47 7.42 4.17
CA LEU A 180 23.76 6.41 5.20
C LEU A 180 22.73 6.39 6.32
N THR A 181 22.27 7.55 6.81
CA THR A 181 21.25 7.63 7.86
C THR A 181 19.92 6.99 7.46
N VAL A 182 19.51 7.10 6.18
CA VAL A 182 18.29 6.42 5.72
C VAL A 182 18.56 4.93 5.54
N LYS A 183 19.71 4.55 5.00
CA LYS A 183 20.14 3.16 4.87
C LYS A 183 20.12 2.45 6.23
N ASP A 184 20.67 3.07 7.27
CA ASP A 184 20.75 2.49 8.62
C ASP A 184 19.35 2.27 9.21
N ARG A 185 18.42 3.21 9.00
CA ARG A 185 17.01 3.03 9.43
C ARG A 185 16.28 1.94 8.64
N LEU A 186 16.69 1.68 7.40
CA LEU A 186 16.13 0.60 6.58
C LEU A 186 16.70 -0.78 6.95
N ARG A 187 17.62 -0.87 7.93
CA ARG A 187 18.15 -2.16 8.40
C ARG A 187 17.06 -3.11 8.88
N VAL A 188 15.96 -2.58 9.41
CA VAL A 188 14.77 -3.34 9.81
C VAL A 188 14.16 -4.19 8.67
N LEU A 189 14.51 -3.93 7.41
CA LEU A 189 14.09 -4.74 6.25
C LEU A 189 15.00 -5.94 5.98
N TYR A 190 16.11 -6.11 6.71
CA TYR A 190 16.95 -7.30 6.65
C TYR A 190 16.44 -8.34 7.65
N PRO A 191 16.08 -9.55 7.20
CA PRO A 191 15.58 -10.61 8.09
C PRO A 191 16.57 -11.06 9.18
N GLY A 192 17.86 -10.72 9.03
CA GLY A 192 18.89 -11.04 10.02
C GLY A 192 19.00 -10.05 11.18
N GLU A 193 18.31 -8.90 11.14
CA GLU A 193 18.27 -7.96 12.27
C GLU A 193 17.32 -8.47 13.37
N THR A 194 17.63 -8.17 14.63
CA THR A 194 16.81 -8.57 15.78
C THR A 194 15.42 -7.93 15.76
N ASP A 195 15.34 -6.66 15.36
CA ASP A 195 14.11 -5.88 15.33
C ASP A 195 13.56 -5.76 13.90
N ASN A 196 13.71 -6.83 13.12
CA ASN A 196 13.25 -6.84 11.73
C ASN A 196 11.71 -6.72 11.66
N PHE A 197 11.24 -6.06 10.61
CA PHE A 197 9.81 -5.80 10.44
C PHE A 197 9.00 -7.05 10.09
N TYR A 198 9.63 -8.14 9.66
CA TYR A 198 8.93 -9.39 9.37
C TYR A 198 8.40 -10.02 10.64
N ASP A 199 9.22 -10.03 11.70
CA ASP A 199 8.89 -10.59 13.00
C ASP A 199 8.05 -9.61 13.83
N VAL A 200 8.50 -8.35 13.93
CA VAL A 200 7.82 -7.31 14.73
C VAL A 200 6.36 -7.10 14.30
N PHE A 201 6.11 -7.09 12.99
CA PHE A 201 4.74 -6.96 12.49
C PHE A 201 4.07 -8.31 12.26
N GLY A 202 4.76 -9.44 12.33
CA GLY A 202 4.22 -10.74 11.97
C GLY A 202 3.73 -10.77 10.52
N LEU A 203 4.62 -10.58 9.55
CA LEU A 203 4.25 -10.47 8.13
C LEU A 203 3.91 -11.82 7.48
N CYS A 204 4.48 -12.91 7.97
CA CYS A 204 4.28 -14.25 7.45
C CYS A 204 3.26 -15.02 8.31
N PRO A 205 2.31 -15.76 7.72
CA PRO A 205 1.43 -16.67 8.46
C PRO A 205 2.25 -17.78 9.14
N SER A 206 1.84 -18.18 10.35
CA SER A 206 2.50 -19.24 11.13
C SER A 206 2.52 -20.60 10.42
N ASP A 207 1.55 -20.87 9.54
CA ASP A 207 1.40 -22.13 8.79
C ASP A 207 2.13 -22.12 7.44
N SER A 208 2.91 -21.08 7.14
CA SER A 208 3.80 -21.13 5.98
C SER A 208 4.89 -22.19 6.23
N PRO A 209 5.14 -23.13 5.27
CA PRO A 209 6.02 -24.27 5.51
C PRO A 209 7.40 -23.78 5.99
N PRO A 210 8.16 -24.59 6.75
CA PRO A 210 9.39 -24.19 7.43
C PRO A 210 10.47 -23.82 6.42
N ARG A 211 10.40 -22.60 5.93
CA ARG A 211 11.32 -21.95 4.99
C ARG A 211 11.64 -20.54 5.46
N GLN A 212 11.39 -20.21 6.72
CA GLN A 212 11.90 -19.01 7.39
C GLN A 212 13.44 -18.88 7.26
N ASN A 213 14.15 -20.01 7.09
CA ASN A 213 15.59 -20.00 6.80
C ASN A 213 15.98 -19.61 5.36
N SER A 214 15.04 -19.51 4.42
CA SER A 214 15.29 -19.08 3.03
C SER A 214 15.06 -17.58 2.80
N CYS A 215 14.48 -16.87 3.78
CA CYS A 215 14.54 -15.41 3.86
C CYS A 215 15.89 -14.89 4.41
N ARG A 216 16.87 -15.77 4.67
CA ARG A 216 18.27 -15.35 4.82
C ARG A 216 18.79 -14.97 3.42
N LEU A 217 18.44 -13.76 2.99
CA LEU A 217 19.13 -13.07 1.90
C LEU A 217 20.62 -13.12 2.21
N SER A 218 21.39 -13.78 1.34
CA SER A 218 22.85 -13.75 1.33
C SER A 218 23.33 -12.43 0.76
#